data_AF-A0A066X3L4-F1
#
_entry.id   AF-A0A066X3L4-F1
#
_cell.length_a   1.000
_cell.length_b   1.000
_cell.length_c   1.000
_cell.angle_alpha   90.00
_cell.angle_beta   90.00
_cell.angle_gamma   90.00
#
_symmetry.space_group_name_H-M   'P 1'
#
loop_
_entity.id
_entity.type
_entity.pdbx_description
1 polymer ?
#
loop_
_entity_poly.entity_id
_entity_poly.type
_entity_poly.pdbx_seq_one_letter_code
_entity_poly.pdbx_strand_id
1 'polypeptide(L)'
;MPLPIEVAIKPIGKPEIGVNNYQGFTPGRTEVLRKGWNGYNAKPLESDIRIDHDVEIKVRDGCRLYIDVYRPADSNEKIPAIVGWSPYGKKYSALTMLPMTPWSCCVKKSDLSGLEKFEGLDPQRWCPKGYAIISVDSRGAGNSDGQVPIMGLQDAEDAYDVIEAIAKFDWCNGSVGMAGNSALAIAQWHVAALNPPSLKAIAPWEASGDLFREQFVRGGIFSMSNFDLITNLIIKGNTGVEDFAEMYRRSPLSNIWWEDKRANMKAINIPAYISGSDFSSIHTMGSIRGFMELGCSKKWIRWSAWQEWFDLYSVPETNEDLAKFFDRYLKGIENDWEKTPKVRWTSLKFGDREAESDILFEDFPPPHTDYKTLYLNSGALTEAAPESSSKVSYNSEDGKSVAKFTYTFDKPSRLIGLPKAILYMSCPSHDDMNVFVIIRKLDKEGNPMMHLCFPFSAAPVKSIQDIPQKEQGSTNLHLGSVGQLRASHRKIDPSRSMHPQFPFHPHDEENKIPPGTIIELEIGIWAMGVDYEAGESVQVQIGGHFPTFAEYKAFSTERPEHERNKGEHFIHCGPEHPSRIILPFIY
;
A
#
# COMPACT_ATOMS: atom_id res chain seq x y z
N MET A 1 -24.75 13.93 -9.11
CA MET A 1 -24.39 15.13 -9.91
C MET A 1 -22.96 14.93 -10.37
N PRO A 2 -22.60 15.25 -11.62
CA PRO A 2 -21.20 15.21 -12.02
C PRO A 2 -20.39 16.12 -11.08
N LEU A 3 -19.17 15.70 -10.74
CA LEU A 3 -18.27 16.55 -9.98
C LEU A 3 -18.16 17.91 -10.68
N PRO A 4 -18.07 19.04 -9.96
CA PRO A 4 -17.88 20.36 -10.57
C PRO A 4 -16.49 20.53 -11.23
N ILE A 5 -15.79 19.42 -11.48
CA ILE A 5 -14.46 19.33 -12.06
C ILE A 5 -14.53 18.33 -13.22
N GLU A 6 -14.07 18.77 -14.39
CA GLU A 6 -13.91 17.89 -15.56
C GLU A 6 -12.73 16.93 -15.33
N VAL A 7 -13.04 15.63 -15.26
CA VAL A 7 -12.04 14.57 -15.07
C VAL A 7 -11.26 14.36 -16.37
N ALA A 8 -9.94 14.52 -16.31
CA ALA A 8 -9.05 14.26 -17.44
C ALA A 8 -8.88 12.76 -17.66
N ILE A 9 -8.85 12.34 -18.93
CA ILE A 9 -8.71 10.94 -19.33
C ILE A 9 -7.53 10.82 -20.30
N LYS A 10 -6.63 9.87 -20.04
CA LYS A 10 -5.55 9.49 -20.97
C LYS A 10 -5.84 8.16 -21.65
N PRO A 11 -5.40 7.96 -22.90
CA PRO A 11 -5.59 6.70 -23.60
C PRO A 11 -4.78 5.57 -22.95
N ILE A 12 -5.27 4.34 -23.10
CA ILE A 12 -4.62 3.09 -22.66
C ILE A 12 -4.59 2.09 -23.82
N GLY A 13 -3.76 1.05 -23.70
CA GLY A 13 -3.69 -0.02 -24.69
C GLY A 13 -5.00 -0.82 -24.75
N LYS A 14 -5.37 -1.31 -25.93
CA LYS A 14 -6.56 -2.15 -26.10
C LYS A 14 -6.31 -3.58 -25.59
N PRO A 15 -7.36 -4.32 -25.19
CA PRO A 15 -7.23 -5.75 -24.92
C PRO A 15 -6.92 -6.50 -26.22
N GLU A 16 -5.78 -7.22 -26.24
CA GLU A 16 -5.29 -7.96 -27.41
C GLU A 16 -5.01 -9.41 -27.03
N ILE A 17 -5.41 -10.35 -27.88
CA ILE A 17 -5.28 -11.79 -27.58
C ILE A 17 -3.81 -12.13 -27.34
N GLY A 18 -3.51 -12.77 -26.21
CA GLY A 18 -2.15 -13.15 -25.81
C GLY A 18 -1.39 -12.07 -25.02
N VAL A 19 -1.88 -10.82 -25.00
CA VAL A 19 -1.33 -9.76 -24.13
C VAL A 19 -2.04 -9.83 -22.78
N ASN A 20 -1.29 -9.81 -21.69
CA ASN A 20 -1.81 -9.89 -20.31
C ASN A 20 -2.79 -11.07 -20.09
N ASN A 21 -2.51 -12.20 -20.75
CA ASN A 21 -3.36 -13.41 -20.78
C ASN A 21 -4.80 -13.17 -21.25
N TYR A 22 -5.08 -12.09 -21.97
CA TYR A 22 -6.39 -11.88 -22.55
C TYR A 22 -6.67 -12.95 -23.62
N GLN A 23 -7.79 -13.65 -23.50
CA GLN A 23 -8.15 -14.80 -24.34
C GLN A 23 -9.25 -14.48 -25.38
N GLY A 24 -9.65 -13.21 -25.48
CA GLY A 24 -10.82 -12.79 -26.28
C GLY A 24 -12.08 -12.64 -25.43
N PHE A 25 -13.13 -12.10 -26.05
CA PHE A 25 -14.44 -11.88 -25.44
C PHE A 25 -15.39 -13.02 -25.79
N THR A 26 -15.84 -13.77 -24.79
CA THR A 26 -16.57 -15.04 -24.93
C THR A 26 -17.81 -15.13 -24.03
N PRO A 27 -18.75 -14.16 -24.09
CA PRO A 27 -19.94 -14.18 -23.24
C PRO A 27 -20.77 -15.45 -23.44
N GLY A 28 -21.24 -16.03 -22.33
CA GLY A 28 -22.03 -17.27 -22.32
C GLY A 28 -21.20 -18.55 -22.47
N ARG A 29 -19.87 -18.45 -22.57
CA ARG A 29 -18.98 -19.62 -22.53
C ARG A 29 -18.84 -20.13 -21.10
N THR A 30 -19.01 -21.44 -20.95
CA THR A 30 -18.70 -22.18 -19.73
C THR A 30 -17.71 -23.29 -20.04
N GLU A 31 -16.80 -23.59 -19.13
CA GLU A 31 -16.01 -24.81 -19.16
C GLU A 31 -15.78 -25.42 -17.77
N VAL A 32 -15.32 -26.67 -17.74
CA VAL A 32 -14.85 -27.35 -16.52
C VAL A 32 -13.41 -27.78 -16.74
N LEU A 33 -12.51 -27.20 -15.96
CA LEU A 33 -11.12 -27.63 -15.87
C LEU A 33 -11.05 -28.79 -14.87
N ARG A 34 -10.57 -29.95 -15.31
CA ARG A 34 -10.49 -31.15 -14.49
C ARG A 34 -9.32 -31.10 -13.51
N LYS A 35 -9.45 -31.83 -12.39
CA LYS A 35 -8.35 -32.11 -11.47
C LYS A 35 -7.10 -32.54 -12.24
N GLY A 36 -5.96 -31.99 -11.85
CA GLY A 36 -4.67 -32.19 -12.52
C GLY A 36 -4.42 -31.25 -13.71
N TRP A 37 -5.39 -30.43 -14.14
CA TRP A 37 -5.17 -29.43 -15.17
C TRP A 37 -4.05 -28.45 -14.75
N ASN A 38 -3.14 -28.16 -15.68
CA ASN A 38 -1.95 -27.34 -15.46
C ASN A 38 -1.60 -26.52 -16.71
N GLY A 39 -2.60 -25.89 -17.35
CA GLY A 39 -2.46 -25.26 -18.67
C GLY A 39 -1.40 -24.15 -18.77
N TYR A 40 -0.95 -23.59 -17.64
CA TYR A 40 0.12 -22.59 -17.59
C TYR A 40 1.49 -23.16 -17.18
N ASN A 41 1.65 -24.49 -17.16
CA ASN A 41 2.83 -25.18 -16.64
C ASN A 41 3.19 -24.68 -15.21
N ALA A 42 2.14 -24.67 -14.38
CA ALA A 42 2.12 -24.13 -13.02
C ALA A 42 1.45 -25.14 -12.08
N LYS A 43 1.03 -24.73 -10.87
CA LYS A 43 0.41 -25.63 -9.89
C LYS A 43 -0.82 -26.36 -10.47
N PRO A 44 -0.82 -27.71 -10.57
CA PRO A 44 -1.94 -28.48 -11.13
C PRO A 44 -3.17 -28.47 -10.23
N LEU A 45 -4.38 -28.43 -10.81
CA LEU A 45 -5.65 -28.37 -10.06
C LEU A 45 -5.85 -29.53 -9.06
N GLU A 46 -6.31 -29.22 -7.85
CA GLU A 46 -6.59 -30.19 -6.78
C GLU A 46 -8.03 -30.75 -6.86
N SER A 47 -8.94 -29.99 -7.48
CA SER A 47 -10.33 -30.36 -7.76
C SER A 47 -10.77 -29.87 -9.14
N ASP A 48 -11.91 -30.36 -9.62
CA ASP A 48 -12.56 -29.83 -10.80
C ASP A 48 -13.10 -28.41 -10.53
N ILE A 49 -12.81 -27.48 -11.45
CA ILE A 49 -13.24 -26.08 -11.36
C ILE A 49 -14.06 -25.75 -12.59
N ARG A 50 -15.30 -25.30 -12.36
CA ARG A 50 -16.14 -24.70 -13.39
C ARG A 50 -15.80 -23.22 -13.53
N ILE A 51 -15.70 -22.76 -14.77
CA ILE A 51 -15.51 -21.37 -15.13
C ILE A 51 -16.69 -20.92 -15.99
N ASP A 52 -17.39 -19.88 -15.56
CA ASP A 52 -18.35 -19.14 -16.37
C ASP A 52 -17.66 -17.83 -16.81
N HIS A 53 -17.41 -17.68 -18.11
CA HIS A 53 -16.61 -16.58 -18.67
C HIS A 53 -17.45 -15.40 -19.12
N ASP A 54 -16.91 -14.19 -18.97
CA ASP A 54 -17.50 -12.94 -19.47
C ASP A 54 -18.99 -12.79 -19.11
N VAL A 55 -19.35 -13.13 -17.87
CA VAL A 55 -20.70 -12.99 -17.36
C VAL A 55 -21.00 -11.49 -17.25
N GLU A 56 -22.03 -11.05 -17.98
CA GLU A 56 -22.46 -9.65 -17.99
C GLU A 56 -23.19 -9.28 -16.71
N ILE A 57 -22.78 -8.18 -16.09
CA ILE A 57 -23.50 -7.51 -15.01
C ILE A 57 -23.78 -6.07 -15.44
N LYS A 58 -25.05 -5.68 -15.44
CA LYS A 58 -25.46 -4.30 -15.70
C LYS A 58 -25.61 -3.53 -14.40
N VAL A 59 -24.81 -2.48 -14.22
CA VAL A 59 -24.83 -1.64 -13.00
C VAL A 59 -25.85 -0.50 -13.13
N ARG A 60 -26.07 0.26 -12.05
CA ARG A 60 -27.20 1.22 -11.88
C ARG A 60 -27.34 2.27 -12.98
N ASP A 61 -26.25 2.68 -13.62
CA ASP A 61 -26.24 3.67 -14.70
C ASP A 61 -26.40 3.03 -16.09
N GLY A 62 -26.53 1.71 -16.15
CA GLY A 62 -26.68 0.93 -17.36
C GLY A 62 -25.39 0.47 -18.02
N CYS A 63 -24.22 0.82 -17.46
CA CYS A 63 -22.92 0.29 -17.89
C CYS A 63 -22.87 -1.23 -17.72
N ARG A 64 -22.29 -1.93 -18.70
CA ARG A 64 -22.08 -3.38 -18.63
C ARG A 64 -20.66 -3.66 -18.19
N LEU A 65 -20.52 -4.43 -17.11
CA LEU A 65 -19.26 -4.95 -16.61
C LEU A 65 -19.22 -6.46 -16.83
N TYR A 66 -18.03 -7.01 -17.00
CA TYR A 66 -17.85 -8.44 -17.25
C TYR A 66 -17.00 -9.09 -16.16
N ILE A 67 -17.47 -10.24 -15.70
CA ILE A 67 -16.80 -11.03 -14.67
C ILE A 67 -16.51 -12.44 -15.17
N ASP A 68 -15.46 -13.05 -14.64
CA ASP A 68 -15.30 -14.49 -14.68
C ASP A 68 -15.62 -15.08 -13.30
N VAL A 69 -16.39 -16.16 -13.30
CA VAL A 69 -16.79 -16.88 -12.09
C VAL A 69 -16.09 -18.23 -12.06
N TYR A 70 -15.22 -18.43 -11.07
CA TYR A 70 -14.57 -19.72 -10.80
C TYR A 70 -15.24 -20.36 -9.59
N ARG A 71 -15.69 -21.61 -9.69
CA ARG A 71 -16.35 -22.32 -8.58
C ARG A 71 -16.18 -23.84 -8.70
N PRO A 72 -16.39 -24.61 -7.62
CA PRO A 72 -16.47 -26.08 -7.68
C PRO A 72 -17.42 -26.55 -8.78
N ALA A 73 -16.98 -27.51 -9.60
CA ALA A 73 -17.80 -28.02 -10.70
C ALA A 73 -18.97 -28.90 -10.23
N ASP A 74 -18.77 -29.68 -9.16
CA ASP A 74 -19.66 -30.76 -8.74
C ASP A 74 -20.43 -30.47 -7.43
N SER A 75 -20.57 -29.20 -7.05
CA SER A 75 -21.31 -28.82 -5.83
C SER A 75 -22.76 -28.43 -6.12
N ASN A 76 -23.69 -29.05 -5.39
CA ASN A 76 -25.10 -28.63 -5.31
C ASN A 76 -25.36 -27.71 -4.10
N GLU A 77 -24.35 -27.50 -3.25
CA GLU A 77 -24.47 -26.59 -2.12
C GLU A 77 -24.32 -25.14 -2.58
N LYS A 78 -25.13 -24.25 -2.00
CA LYS A 78 -24.93 -22.82 -2.17
C LYS A 78 -23.69 -22.38 -1.40
N ILE A 79 -22.78 -21.67 -2.07
CA ILE A 79 -21.48 -21.28 -1.53
C ILE A 79 -21.30 -19.76 -1.50
N PRO A 80 -20.46 -19.22 -0.60
CA PRO A 80 -20.09 -17.81 -0.64
C PRO A 80 -19.20 -17.48 -1.85
N ALA A 81 -19.20 -16.20 -2.23
CA ALA A 81 -18.31 -15.66 -3.26
C ALA A 81 -17.27 -14.71 -2.66
N ILE A 82 -16.05 -14.70 -3.23
CA ILE A 82 -15.01 -13.74 -2.91
C ILE A 82 -14.67 -12.95 -4.18
N VAL A 83 -14.81 -11.64 -4.11
CA VAL A 83 -14.63 -10.72 -5.25
C VAL A 83 -13.24 -10.10 -5.22
N GLY A 84 -12.53 -10.19 -6.36
CA GLY A 84 -11.31 -9.44 -6.64
C GLY A 84 -11.58 -8.28 -7.63
N TRP A 85 -11.53 -7.04 -7.15
CA TRP A 85 -11.89 -5.84 -7.92
C TRP A 85 -10.67 -5.04 -8.37
N SER A 86 -10.44 -4.91 -9.69
CA SER A 86 -9.41 -4.00 -10.22
C SER A 86 -9.51 -3.83 -11.74
N PRO A 87 -8.88 -2.80 -12.31
CA PRO A 87 -8.81 -2.60 -13.77
C PRO A 87 -7.69 -3.40 -14.46
N TYR A 88 -7.08 -4.38 -13.79
CA TYR A 88 -5.88 -5.06 -14.29
C TYR A 88 -6.14 -6.14 -15.34
N GLY A 89 -7.40 -6.52 -15.55
CA GLY A 89 -7.78 -7.63 -16.39
C GLY A 89 -8.05 -8.90 -15.57
N LYS A 90 -9.22 -9.51 -15.78
CA LYS A 90 -9.69 -10.70 -15.05
C LYS A 90 -8.91 -11.99 -15.31
N LYS A 91 -8.08 -12.02 -16.35
CA LYS A 91 -7.16 -13.13 -16.69
C LYS A 91 -5.68 -12.78 -16.49
N TYR A 92 -5.35 -11.51 -16.26
CA TYR A 92 -3.96 -11.11 -16.06
C TYR A 92 -3.48 -11.65 -14.72
N SER A 93 -2.50 -12.56 -14.71
CA SER A 93 -2.12 -13.30 -13.50
C SER A 93 -0.73 -12.87 -12.97
N ALA A 94 -0.43 -13.27 -11.74
CA ALA A 94 0.87 -13.00 -11.14
C ALA A 94 2.02 -13.69 -11.89
N LEU A 95 1.75 -14.85 -12.52
CA LEU A 95 2.73 -15.54 -13.37
C LEU A 95 3.15 -14.72 -14.60
N THR A 96 2.31 -13.79 -15.04
CA THR A 96 2.60 -12.88 -16.16
C THR A 96 3.22 -11.57 -15.68
N MET A 97 2.78 -11.03 -14.54
CA MET A 97 3.29 -9.76 -14.00
C MET A 97 4.67 -9.92 -13.36
N LEU A 98 4.82 -10.85 -12.41
CA LEU A 98 5.98 -10.91 -11.52
C LEU A 98 7.33 -11.09 -12.23
N PRO A 99 7.47 -11.74 -13.41
CA PRO A 99 8.75 -11.81 -14.12
C PRO A 99 9.44 -10.45 -14.40
N MET A 100 8.69 -9.34 -14.36
CA MET A 100 9.28 -8.00 -14.50
C MET A 100 9.97 -7.48 -13.24
N THR A 101 9.72 -8.11 -12.08
CA THR A 101 10.26 -7.73 -10.78
C THR A 101 11.52 -8.53 -10.45
N PRO A 102 12.44 -8.01 -9.62
CA PRO A 102 13.56 -8.78 -9.08
C PRO A 102 13.10 -10.15 -8.55
N TRP A 103 13.68 -11.21 -9.11
CA TRP A 103 13.45 -12.61 -8.74
C TRP A 103 11.99 -13.07 -8.77
N SER A 104 11.13 -12.40 -9.54
CA SER A 104 9.68 -12.64 -9.52
C SER A 104 9.07 -12.55 -8.12
N CYS A 105 9.62 -11.65 -7.30
CA CYS A 105 9.31 -11.52 -5.87
C CYS A 105 9.33 -12.86 -5.11
N CYS A 106 10.24 -13.76 -5.50
CA CYS A 106 10.40 -15.10 -4.94
C CYS A 106 9.16 -16.01 -5.04
N VAL A 107 8.14 -15.62 -5.80
CA VAL A 107 6.94 -16.45 -6.06
C VAL A 107 7.28 -17.47 -7.14
N LYS A 108 7.09 -18.76 -6.83
CA LYS A 108 7.38 -19.85 -7.76
C LYS A 108 6.14 -20.18 -8.58
N LYS A 109 6.34 -20.68 -9.81
CA LYS A 109 5.23 -21.22 -10.62
C LYS A 109 4.45 -22.34 -9.94
N SER A 110 5.08 -23.05 -9.00
CA SER A 110 4.42 -24.10 -8.20
C SER A 110 3.48 -23.56 -7.13
N ASP A 111 3.51 -22.25 -6.84
CA ASP A 111 2.72 -21.64 -5.77
C ASP A 111 1.31 -21.27 -6.25
N LEU A 112 1.14 -21.11 -7.57
CA LEU A 112 -0.06 -20.61 -8.24
C LEU A 112 -0.48 -21.47 -9.42
N SER A 113 -1.78 -21.49 -9.72
CA SER A 113 -2.32 -22.17 -10.90
C SER A 113 -2.19 -21.34 -12.17
N GLY A 114 -2.12 -20.00 -12.06
CA GLY A 114 -2.20 -19.06 -13.17
C GLY A 114 -3.64 -18.66 -13.53
N LEU A 115 -4.65 -19.17 -12.82
CA LEU A 115 -6.06 -18.78 -12.97
C LEU A 115 -6.42 -17.53 -12.14
N GLU A 116 -5.62 -17.19 -11.14
CA GLU A 116 -5.80 -15.99 -10.35
C GLU A 116 -5.68 -14.75 -11.25
N LYS A 117 -6.55 -13.75 -11.01
CA LYS A 117 -6.19 -12.40 -11.42
C LYS A 117 -5.05 -11.90 -10.54
N PHE A 118 -4.20 -11.05 -11.08
CA PHE A 118 -3.07 -10.46 -10.38
C PHE A 118 -3.58 -9.75 -9.12
N GLU A 119 -2.82 -9.92 -8.04
CA GLU A 119 -3.16 -9.53 -6.66
C GLU A 119 -4.39 -10.24 -6.03
N GLY A 120 -5.03 -11.17 -6.73
CA GLY A 120 -6.24 -11.86 -6.29
C GLY A 120 -5.99 -13.26 -5.73
N LEU A 121 -7.03 -13.84 -5.14
CA LEU A 121 -6.99 -15.21 -4.62
C LEU A 121 -6.99 -16.24 -5.75
N ASP A 122 -6.18 -17.30 -5.61
CA ASP A 122 -6.09 -18.36 -6.60
C ASP A 122 -7.30 -19.33 -6.55
N PRO A 123 -8.12 -19.42 -7.62
CA PRO A 123 -9.25 -20.35 -7.67
C PRO A 123 -8.87 -21.79 -7.31
N GLN A 124 -7.67 -22.23 -7.66
CA GLN A 124 -7.15 -23.55 -7.31
C GLN A 124 -7.10 -23.80 -5.80
N ARG A 125 -6.81 -22.79 -4.99
CA ARG A 125 -6.71 -22.94 -3.53
C ARG A 125 -8.08 -22.78 -2.85
N TRP A 126 -8.95 -21.95 -3.44
CA TRP A 126 -10.18 -21.50 -2.80
C TRP A 126 -11.44 -22.24 -3.24
N CYS A 127 -11.52 -22.70 -4.51
CA CYS A 127 -12.63 -23.53 -4.97
C CYS A 127 -12.73 -24.84 -4.15
N PRO A 128 -11.65 -25.63 -3.91
CA PRO A 128 -11.73 -26.84 -3.10
C PRO A 128 -12.23 -26.59 -1.66
N LYS A 129 -12.07 -25.37 -1.15
CA LYS A 129 -12.57 -24.95 0.17
C LYS A 129 -14.05 -24.54 0.14
N GLY A 130 -14.75 -24.68 -0.99
CA GLY A 130 -16.16 -24.31 -1.11
C GLY A 130 -16.41 -22.81 -1.23
N TYR A 131 -15.55 -22.10 -1.96
CA TYR A 131 -15.74 -20.69 -2.32
C TYR A 131 -15.83 -20.53 -3.83
N ALA A 132 -16.63 -19.57 -4.30
CA ALA A 132 -16.49 -19.04 -5.64
C ALA A 132 -15.49 -17.87 -5.63
N ILE A 133 -14.60 -17.80 -6.62
CA ILE A 133 -13.72 -16.65 -6.85
C ILE A 133 -14.25 -15.87 -8.04
N ILE A 134 -14.42 -14.56 -7.87
CA ILE A 134 -14.98 -13.67 -8.89
C ILE A 134 -13.89 -12.70 -9.33
N SER A 135 -13.46 -12.83 -10.59
CA SER A 135 -12.51 -11.92 -11.20
C SER A 135 -13.26 -10.89 -12.04
N VAL A 136 -13.23 -9.63 -11.60
CA VAL A 136 -13.94 -8.53 -12.27
C VAL A 136 -12.99 -7.78 -13.20
N ASP A 137 -13.43 -7.49 -14.42
CA ASP A 137 -12.95 -6.34 -15.20
C ASP A 137 -13.76 -5.11 -14.80
N SER A 138 -13.19 -4.21 -13.99
CA SER A 138 -13.91 -2.99 -13.57
C SER A 138 -14.25 -2.09 -14.77
N ARG A 139 -15.04 -1.03 -14.55
CA ARG A 139 -15.45 -0.09 -15.61
C ARG A 139 -14.27 0.33 -16.49
N GLY A 140 -14.46 0.28 -17.80
CA GLY A 140 -13.46 0.60 -18.82
C GLY A 140 -12.31 -0.40 -18.99
N ALA A 141 -12.16 -1.39 -18.10
CA ALA A 141 -11.14 -2.43 -18.22
C ALA A 141 -11.62 -3.59 -19.11
N GLY A 142 -10.70 -4.18 -19.86
CA GLY A 142 -10.99 -5.28 -20.78
C GLY A 142 -12.10 -4.90 -21.76
N ASN A 143 -13.22 -5.62 -21.70
CA ASN A 143 -14.41 -5.37 -22.53
C ASN A 143 -15.53 -4.61 -21.80
N SER A 144 -15.35 -4.27 -20.52
CA SER A 144 -16.35 -3.51 -19.75
C SER A 144 -16.53 -2.11 -20.34
N ASP A 145 -17.78 -1.64 -20.35
CA ASP A 145 -18.14 -0.32 -20.88
C ASP A 145 -17.53 0.81 -20.01
N GLY A 146 -17.57 2.05 -20.50
CA GLY A 146 -17.13 3.23 -19.76
C GLY A 146 -15.62 3.46 -19.79
N GLN A 147 -15.12 4.41 -19.01
CA GLN A 147 -13.70 4.75 -18.82
C GLN A 147 -13.26 4.27 -17.44
N VAL A 148 -11.99 3.91 -17.27
CA VAL A 148 -11.47 3.42 -15.98
C VAL A 148 -11.43 4.57 -14.96
N PRO A 149 -12.32 4.61 -13.95
CA PRO A 149 -12.08 5.44 -12.78
C PRO A 149 -10.95 4.79 -11.98
N ILE A 150 -10.16 5.59 -11.27
CA ILE A 150 -9.19 5.03 -10.35
C ILE A 150 -9.73 5.23 -8.95
N MET A 151 -10.25 4.13 -8.37
CA MET A 151 -10.37 3.90 -6.93
C MET A 151 -10.96 5.10 -6.18
N GLY A 152 -12.26 5.29 -6.35
CA GLY A 152 -13.08 6.34 -5.74
C GLY A 152 -14.55 5.92 -5.69
N LEU A 153 -15.47 6.87 -5.58
CA LEU A 153 -16.90 6.57 -5.43
C LEU A 153 -17.47 5.77 -6.61
N GLN A 154 -17.12 6.13 -7.86
CA GLN A 154 -17.64 5.44 -9.04
C GLN A 154 -17.31 3.94 -9.04
N ASP A 155 -16.04 3.60 -8.76
CA ASP A 155 -15.59 2.21 -8.62
C ASP A 155 -16.36 1.49 -7.50
N ALA A 156 -16.60 2.20 -6.40
CA ALA A 156 -17.29 1.63 -5.25
C ALA A 156 -18.77 1.35 -5.51
N GLU A 157 -19.46 2.24 -6.23
CA GLU A 157 -20.86 2.05 -6.63
C GLU A 157 -21.01 0.90 -7.63
N ASP A 158 -20.09 0.78 -8.59
CA ASP A 158 -20.07 -0.32 -9.55
C ASP A 158 -19.85 -1.66 -8.84
N ALA A 159 -18.91 -1.71 -7.89
CA ALA A 159 -18.65 -2.89 -7.09
C ALA A 159 -19.81 -3.25 -6.16
N TYR A 160 -20.49 -2.26 -5.57
CA TYR A 160 -21.72 -2.47 -4.82
C TYR A 160 -22.73 -3.23 -5.70
N ASP A 161 -23.00 -2.75 -6.91
CA ASP A 161 -24.01 -3.35 -7.78
C ASP A 161 -23.62 -4.76 -8.23
N VAL A 162 -22.33 -4.99 -8.49
CA VAL A 162 -21.78 -6.32 -8.81
C VAL A 162 -21.92 -7.28 -7.62
N ILE A 163 -21.59 -6.86 -6.40
CA ILE A 163 -21.75 -7.68 -5.19
C ILE A 163 -23.21 -8.10 -4.99
N GLU A 164 -24.14 -7.15 -5.11
CA GLU A 164 -25.58 -7.42 -4.92
C GLU A 164 -26.18 -8.28 -6.06
N ALA A 165 -25.58 -8.24 -7.26
CA ALA A 165 -25.93 -9.13 -8.36
C ALA A 165 -25.42 -10.56 -8.12
N ILE A 166 -24.15 -10.72 -7.74
CA ILE A 166 -23.52 -12.02 -7.45
C ILE A 166 -24.27 -12.75 -6.34
N ALA A 167 -24.65 -12.04 -5.27
CA ALA A 167 -25.36 -12.60 -4.14
C ALA A 167 -26.72 -13.24 -4.51
N LYS A 168 -27.28 -12.89 -5.68
CA LYS A 168 -28.55 -13.41 -6.20
C LYS A 168 -28.39 -14.59 -7.15
N PHE A 169 -27.17 -14.96 -7.54
CA PHE A 169 -26.97 -16.13 -8.40
C PHE A 169 -27.42 -17.39 -7.66
N ASP A 170 -28.00 -18.35 -8.39
CA ASP A 170 -28.64 -19.52 -7.78
C ASP A 170 -27.67 -20.39 -6.95
N TRP A 171 -26.38 -20.39 -7.31
CA TRP A 171 -25.32 -21.09 -6.62
C TRP A 171 -24.75 -20.33 -5.41
N CYS A 172 -25.04 -19.03 -5.26
CA CYS A 172 -24.49 -18.22 -4.18
C CYS A 172 -25.34 -18.39 -2.91
N ASN A 173 -24.70 -18.45 -1.74
CA ASN A 173 -25.40 -18.49 -0.44
C ASN A 173 -25.87 -17.10 0.04
N GLY A 174 -25.66 -16.05 -0.75
CA GLY A 174 -26.01 -14.67 -0.43
C GLY A 174 -24.93 -13.89 0.33
N SER A 175 -23.85 -14.55 0.76
CA SER A 175 -22.70 -13.93 1.42
C SER A 175 -21.56 -13.70 0.44
N VAL A 176 -21.10 -12.45 0.37
CA VAL A 176 -19.95 -12.04 -0.45
C VAL A 176 -18.85 -11.49 0.46
N GLY A 177 -17.61 -11.85 0.17
CA GLY A 177 -16.43 -11.19 0.73
C GLY A 177 -15.60 -10.52 -0.37
N MET A 178 -14.66 -9.67 0.03
CA MET A 178 -13.63 -9.17 -0.86
C MET A 178 -12.25 -9.47 -0.30
N ALA A 179 -11.29 -9.75 -1.18
CA ALA A 179 -9.91 -10.02 -0.81
C ALA A 179 -8.96 -9.67 -1.97
N GLY A 180 -7.71 -9.36 -1.61
CA GLY A 180 -6.62 -9.15 -2.55
C GLY A 180 -5.67 -8.06 -2.09
N ASN A 181 -4.62 -7.88 -2.87
CA ASN A 181 -3.55 -6.92 -2.65
C ASN A 181 -3.80 -5.57 -3.35
N SER A 182 -3.08 -4.52 -2.93
CA SER A 182 -2.94 -3.24 -3.63
C SER A 182 -4.24 -2.70 -4.22
N ALA A 183 -4.48 -2.72 -5.54
CA ALA A 183 -5.72 -2.18 -6.13
C ALA A 183 -6.97 -2.90 -5.64
N LEU A 184 -6.89 -4.23 -5.52
CA LEU A 184 -7.98 -5.06 -5.00
C LEU A 184 -8.20 -4.81 -3.52
N ALA A 185 -7.19 -4.33 -2.80
CA ALA A 185 -7.28 -3.99 -1.39
C ALA A 185 -7.85 -2.57 -1.19
N ILE A 186 -7.35 -1.58 -1.94
CA ILE A 186 -7.80 -0.18 -1.90
C ILE A 186 -9.31 -0.10 -2.19
N ALA A 187 -9.78 -0.84 -3.21
CA ALA A 187 -11.19 -0.87 -3.57
C ALA A 187 -12.09 -1.31 -2.40
N GLN A 188 -11.63 -2.22 -1.54
CA GLN A 188 -12.42 -2.73 -0.41
C GLN A 188 -12.80 -1.62 0.58
N TRP A 189 -11.92 -0.64 0.80
CA TRP A 189 -12.23 0.49 1.69
C TRP A 189 -13.36 1.35 1.18
N HIS A 190 -13.35 1.68 -0.12
CA HIS A 190 -14.40 2.49 -0.71
C HIS A 190 -15.71 1.71 -0.79
N VAL A 191 -15.67 0.44 -1.22
CA VAL A 191 -16.86 -0.41 -1.35
C VAL A 191 -17.52 -0.65 -0.02
N ALA A 192 -16.76 -1.08 1.00
CA ALA A 192 -17.31 -1.39 2.30
C ALA A 192 -17.88 -0.15 3.02
N ALA A 193 -17.36 1.05 2.71
CA ALA A 193 -17.90 2.30 3.25
C ALA A 193 -19.32 2.60 2.72
N LEU A 194 -19.71 2.03 1.57
CA LEU A 194 -21.08 2.10 1.05
C LEU A 194 -22.04 1.08 1.68
N ASN A 195 -21.53 0.19 2.54
CA ASN A 195 -22.29 -0.84 3.25
C ASN A 195 -23.20 -1.72 2.35
N PRO A 196 -22.67 -2.40 1.30
CA PRO A 196 -23.47 -3.34 0.52
C PRO A 196 -24.06 -4.45 1.42
N PRO A 197 -25.39 -4.69 1.41
CA PRO A 197 -26.03 -5.64 2.30
C PRO A 197 -25.46 -7.06 2.23
N SER A 198 -25.03 -7.52 1.05
CA SER A 198 -24.46 -8.86 0.86
C SER A 198 -22.96 -8.95 1.12
N LEU A 199 -22.25 -7.82 1.29
CA LEU A 199 -20.84 -7.82 1.67
C LEU A 199 -20.72 -8.09 3.18
N LYS A 200 -20.20 -9.27 3.55
CA LYS A 200 -20.16 -9.73 4.95
C LYS A 200 -18.79 -9.60 5.61
N ALA A 201 -17.72 -9.52 4.83
CA ALA A 201 -16.35 -9.37 5.34
C ALA A 201 -15.40 -8.85 4.26
N ILE A 202 -14.37 -8.11 4.67
CA ILE A 202 -13.28 -7.66 3.79
C ILE A 202 -11.91 -8.12 4.30
N ALA A 203 -10.99 -8.35 3.38
CA ALA A 203 -9.63 -8.76 3.62
C ALA A 203 -8.64 -7.91 2.77
N PRO A 204 -8.41 -6.64 3.14
CA PRO A 204 -7.49 -5.77 2.42
C PRO A 204 -6.04 -6.09 2.81
N TRP A 205 -5.30 -6.66 1.87
CA TRP A 205 -3.85 -6.85 1.98
C TRP A 205 -3.15 -5.64 1.37
N GLU A 206 -2.39 -4.88 2.15
CA GLU A 206 -1.56 -3.79 1.63
C GLU A 206 -2.41 -2.77 0.84
N ALA A 207 -3.21 -1.99 1.56
CA ALA A 207 -4.16 -1.06 0.96
C ALA A 207 -3.86 0.39 1.33
N SER A 208 -3.65 1.27 0.35
CA SER A 208 -3.82 2.71 0.57
C SER A 208 -5.30 3.04 0.80
N GLY A 209 -5.62 4.16 1.44
CA GLY A 209 -6.99 4.67 1.55
C GLY A 209 -7.14 6.17 1.28
N ASP A 210 -6.06 6.87 0.95
CA ASP A 210 -6.05 8.30 0.60
C ASP A 210 -5.01 8.48 -0.50
N LEU A 211 -5.43 8.23 -1.76
CA LEU A 211 -4.48 8.21 -2.87
C LEU A 211 -3.74 9.54 -3.04
N PHE A 212 -4.38 10.65 -2.69
CA PHE A 212 -3.76 11.97 -2.72
C PHE A 212 -2.63 12.08 -1.68
N ARG A 213 -2.86 11.72 -0.41
CA ARG A 213 -1.87 11.94 0.67
C ARG A 213 -0.91 10.78 0.91
N GLU A 214 -1.25 9.59 0.44
CA GLU A 214 -0.48 8.37 0.70
C GLU A 214 0.33 7.93 -0.54
N GLN A 215 -0.12 8.25 -1.76
CA GLN A 215 0.56 7.81 -2.99
C GLN A 215 1.02 8.98 -3.89
N PHE A 216 0.08 9.76 -4.41
CA PHE A 216 0.38 10.66 -5.54
C PHE A 216 0.90 12.02 -5.12
N VAL A 217 0.45 12.58 -3.99
CA VAL A 217 0.78 13.95 -3.53
C VAL A 217 1.17 13.94 -2.05
N ARG A 218 1.88 12.90 -1.66
CA ARG A 218 2.27 12.69 -0.27
C ARG A 218 3.06 13.89 0.25
N GLY A 219 2.58 14.50 1.34
CA GLY A 219 3.16 15.72 1.90
C GLY A 219 3.12 16.94 0.97
N GLY A 220 2.22 17.00 -0.02
CA GLY A 220 2.20 18.09 -1.01
C GLY A 220 3.20 17.92 -2.16
N ILE A 221 3.82 16.74 -2.30
CA ILE A 221 4.85 16.46 -3.30
C ILE A 221 4.30 15.47 -4.33
N PHE A 222 4.09 15.92 -5.57
CA PHE A 222 3.56 15.08 -6.63
C PHE A 222 4.57 14.04 -7.13
N SER A 223 4.11 12.81 -7.31
CA SER A 223 4.83 11.71 -7.95
C SER A 223 3.83 10.77 -8.63
N MET A 224 4.12 10.36 -9.86
CA MET A 224 3.38 9.29 -10.52
C MET A 224 3.68 7.92 -9.94
N SER A 225 4.72 7.79 -9.10
CA SER A 225 5.15 6.52 -8.51
C SER A 225 5.27 5.46 -9.62
N ASN A 226 4.71 4.26 -9.42
CA ASN A 226 4.65 3.19 -10.41
C ASN A 226 3.40 3.24 -11.30
N PHE A 227 2.57 4.29 -11.21
CA PHE A 227 1.27 4.33 -11.89
C PHE A 227 1.38 4.45 -13.42
N ASP A 228 2.42 5.11 -13.93
CA ASP A 228 2.67 5.11 -15.38
C ASP A 228 3.01 3.72 -15.92
N LEU A 229 3.77 2.92 -15.16
CA LEU A 229 4.01 1.52 -15.49
C LEU A 229 2.68 0.75 -15.53
N ILE A 230 1.82 0.93 -14.51
CA ILE A 230 0.51 0.25 -14.42
C ILE A 230 -0.39 0.62 -15.61
N THR A 231 -0.54 1.91 -15.91
CA THR A 231 -1.41 2.37 -17.01
C THR A 231 -0.88 1.98 -18.40
N ASN A 232 0.44 1.90 -18.57
CA ASN A 232 1.04 1.53 -19.86
C ASN A 232 1.06 0.01 -20.08
N LEU A 233 1.44 -0.77 -19.08
CA LEU A 233 1.70 -2.21 -19.23
C LEU A 233 0.54 -3.09 -18.79
N ILE A 234 -0.20 -2.69 -17.75
CA ILE A 234 -1.16 -3.56 -17.07
C ILE A 234 -2.59 -3.26 -17.51
N ILE A 235 -3.05 -2.02 -17.33
CA ILE A 235 -4.43 -1.64 -17.62
C ILE A 235 -4.66 -1.66 -19.13
N LYS A 236 -5.64 -2.44 -19.58
CA LYS A 236 -6.09 -2.50 -20.98
C LYS A 236 -7.58 -2.22 -21.06
N GLY A 237 -7.99 -1.48 -22.08
CA GLY A 237 -9.38 -1.05 -22.26
C GLY A 237 -9.58 -0.25 -23.54
N ASN A 238 -10.82 0.10 -23.85
CA ASN A 238 -11.18 0.71 -25.15
C ASN A 238 -11.29 2.24 -25.12
N THR A 239 -11.27 2.86 -23.93
CA THR A 239 -11.83 4.21 -23.73
C THR A 239 -10.93 5.15 -22.91
N GLY A 240 -9.97 4.62 -22.15
CA GLY A 240 -9.03 5.42 -21.36
C GLY A 240 -9.13 5.21 -19.84
N VAL A 241 -8.26 5.91 -19.12
CA VAL A 241 -8.14 5.92 -17.66
C VAL A 241 -7.99 7.36 -17.15
N GLU A 242 -8.46 7.64 -15.93
CA GLU A 242 -8.21 8.93 -15.26
C GLU A 242 -6.73 9.34 -15.32
N ASP A 243 -6.46 10.58 -15.73
CA ASP A 243 -5.12 11.14 -15.86
C ASP A 243 -4.75 11.97 -14.63
N PHE A 244 -4.13 11.33 -13.64
CA PHE A 244 -3.75 11.95 -12.37
C PHE A 244 -2.72 13.07 -12.54
N ALA A 245 -1.84 12.98 -13.53
CA ALA A 245 -0.85 14.02 -13.81
C ALA A 245 -1.52 15.27 -14.35
N GLU A 246 -2.44 15.12 -15.29
CA GLU A 246 -3.22 16.24 -15.81
C GLU A 246 -4.17 16.83 -14.75
N MET A 247 -4.78 15.98 -13.92
CA MET A 247 -5.60 16.45 -12.79
C MET A 247 -4.78 17.26 -11.79
N TYR A 248 -3.58 16.80 -11.42
CA TYR A 248 -2.66 17.57 -10.57
C TYR A 248 -2.22 18.87 -11.23
N ARG A 249 -1.87 18.85 -12.52
CA ARG A 249 -1.45 20.06 -13.27
C ARG A 249 -2.54 21.13 -13.29
N ARG A 250 -3.82 20.72 -13.37
CA ARG A 250 -4.97 21.63 -13.31
C ARG A 250 -5.24 22.12 -11.89
N SER A 251 -5.06 21.28 -10.89
CA SER A 251 -5.34 21.57 -9.49
C SER A 251 -4.40 20.78 -8.56
N PRO A 252 -3.28 21.41 -8.14
CA PRO A 252 -2.26 20.74 -7.31
C PRO A 252 -2.64 20.67 -5.82
N LEU A 253 -3.71 21.36 -5.43
CA LEU A 253 -4.27 21.35 -4.09
C LEU A 253 -5.37 20.28 -3.96
N SER A 254 -5.62 19.83 -2.73
CA SER A 254 -6.78 19.01 -2.43
C SER A 254 -8.06 19.72 -2.90
N ASN A 255 -8.92 18.97 -3.57
CA ASN A 255 -10.21 19.42 -4.08
C ASN A 255 -11.20 18.25 -4.01
N ILE A 256 -12.44 18.47 -4.45
CA ILE A 256 -13.49 17.44 -4.37
C ILE A 256 -13.17 16.15 -5.14
N TRP A 257 -12.41 16.22 -6.23
CA TRP A 257 -11.99 15.02 -6.97
C TRP A 257 -10.88 14.26 -6.23
N TRP A 258 -9.92 14.96 -5.61
CA TRP A 258 -8.92 14.30 -4.76
C TRP A 258 -9.52 13.70 -3.49
N GLU A 259 -10.49 14.37 -2.87
CA GLU A 259 -11.17 13.84 -1.69
C GLU A 259 -12.11 12.66 -2.03
N ASP A 260 -12.59 12.52 -3.27
CA ASP A 260 -13.28 11.29 -3.74
C ASP A 260 -12.37 10.06 -3.65
N LYS A 261 -11.04 10.24 -3.79
CA LYS A 261 -10.04 9.18 -3.70
C LYS A 261 -9.57 8.91 -2.27
N ARG A 262 -10.28 9.44 -1.27
CA ARG A 262 -10.06 9.19 0.15
C ARG A 262 -11.23 8.39 0.73
N ALA A 263 -10.98 7.13 1.07
CA ALA A 263 -11.99 6.26 1.65
C ALA A 263 -12.44 6.74 3.04
N ASN A 264 -13.75 6.72 3.28
CA ASN A 264 -14.34 6.94 4.61
C ASN A 264 -14.36 5.65 5.43
N MET A 265 -13.20 5.26 5.97
CA MET A 265 -13.04 4.01 6.73
C MET A 265 -13.92 3.93 7.99
N LYS A 266 -14.29 5.08 8.58
CA LYS A 266 -15.20 5.15 9.74
C LYS A 266 -16.61 4.65 9.42
N ALA A 267 -17.02 4.69 8.14
CA ALA A 267 -18.33 4.21 7.71
C ALA A 267 -18.42 2.68 7.55
N ILE A 268 -17.29 1.97 7.64
CA ILE A 268 -17.23 0.53 7.48
C ILE A 268 -17.57 -0.15 8.81
N ASN A 269 -18.65 -0.93 8.82
CA ASN A 269 -19.18 -1.60 10.02
C ASN A 269 -19.14 -3.14 9.96
N ILE A 270 -18.51 -3.71 8.92
CA ILE A 270 -18.36 -5.16 8.74
C ILE A 270 -16.99 -5.67 9.21
N PRO A 271 -16.86 -6.99 9.49
CA PRO A 271 -15.58 -7.60 9.83
C PRO A 271 -14.48 -7.34 8.79
N ALA A 272 -13.28 -7.04 9.29
CA ALA A 272 -12.10 -6.78 8.44
C ALA A 272 -10.87 -7.54 8.95
N TYR A 273 -10.15 -8.22 8.05
CA TYR A 273 -8.85 -8.80 8.33
C TYR A 273 -7.79 -8.13 7.45
N ILE A 274 -6.93 -7.33 8.05
CA ILE A 274 -6.02 -6.40 7.37
C ILE A 274 -4.61 -6.98 7.37
N SER A 275 -3.90 -6.84 6.26
CA SER A 275 -2.46 -7.08 6.20
C SER A 275 -1.71 -5.84 5.72
N GLY A 276 -0.46 -5.70 6.13
CA GLY A 276 0.42 -4.61 5.69
C GLY A 276 1.87 -4.88 6.08
N SER A 277 2.77 -4.00 5.67
CA SER A 277 4.20 -4.08 5.99
C SER A 277 4.85 -2.70 6.10
N ASP A 278 6.07 -2.65 6.64
CA ASP A 278 6.85 -1.41 6.77
C ASP A 278 7.49 -0.94 5.45
N PHE A 279 7.54 -1.80 4.43
CA PHE A 279 8.35 -1.55 3.23
C PHE A 279 7.57 -1.18 1.99
N SER A 280 6.24 -1.28 1.99
CA SER A 280 5.45 -0.67 0.92
C SER A 280 5.67 0.83 0.89
N SER A 281 5.87 1.40 -0.30
CA SER A 281 5.93 2.86 -0.52
C SER A 281 4.58 3.47 -0.86
N ILE A 282 3.51 2.67 -0.83
CA ILE A 282 2.16 3.04 -1.24
C ILE A 282 1.14 2.74 -0.13
N HIS A 283 1.23 1.58 0.50
CA HIS A 283 0.11 0.96 1.20
C HIS A 283 0.17 1.05 2.73
N THR A 284 1.38 1.10 3.30
CA THR A 284 1.65 1.02 4.74
C THR A 284 0.68 1.84 5.59
N MET A 285 0.56 3.14 5.29
CA MET A 285 -0.26 4.03 6.11
C MET A 285 -1.75 3.86 5.91
N GLY A 286 -2.19 3.42 4.73
CA GLY A 286 -3.60 3.14 4.48
C GLY A 286 -4.08 1.89 5.22
N SER A 287 -3.25 0.84 5.31
CA SER A 287 -3.55 -0.36 6.11
C SER A 287 -3.64 -0.02 7.60
N ILE A 288 -2.71 0.79 8.11
CA ILE A 288 -2.72 1.27 9.50
C ILE A 288 -3.95 2.13 9.77
N ARG A 289 -4.22 3.12 8.91
CA ARG A 289 -5.37 4.00 9.07
C ARG A 289 -6.68 3.23 8.99
N GLY A 290 -6.77 2.23 8.11
CA GLY A 290 -7.88 1.27 8.07
C GLY A 290 -8.11 0.67 9.45
N PHE A 291 -7.10 0.03 10.04
CA PHE A 291 -7.24 -0.55 11.36
C PHE A 291 -7.62 0.49 12.44
N MET A 292 -7.03 1.69 12.44
CA MET A 292 -7.29 2.71 13.44
C MET A 292 -8.69 3.36 13.30
N GLU A 293 -9.18 3.58 12.07
CA GLU A 293 -10.41 4.35 11.81
C GLU A 293 -11.66 3.49 11.64
N LEU A 294 -11.53 2.18 11.39
CA LEU A 294 -12.68 1.28 11.17
C LEU A 294 -13.76 1.43 12.26
N GLY A 295 -15.01 1.58 11.82
CA GLY A 295 -16.19 1.67 12.70
C GLY A 295 -16.62 0.34 13.34
N CYS A 296 -15.95 -0.77 12.99
CA CYS A 296 -16.23 -2.11 13.49
C CYS A 296 -15.16 -2.58 14.49
N SER A 297 -15.58 -3.21 15.60
CA SER A 297 -14.66 -3.86 16.55
C SER A 297 -14.17 -5.24 16.10
N LYS A 298 -14.83 -5.84 15.10
CA LYS A 298 -14.41 -7.09 14.46
C LYS A 298 -13.34 -6.82 13.40
N LYS A 299 -12.24 -6.23 13.84
CA LYS A 299 -11.07 -5.93 13.02
C LYS A 299 -9.85 -6.68 13.54
N TRP A 300 -9.03 -7.17 12.64
CA TRP A 300 -7.74 -7.78 12.92
C TRP A 300 -6.70 -7.20 11.98
N ILE A 301 -5.48 -7.00 12.44
CA ILE A 301 -4.34 -6.62 11.61
C ILE A 301 -3.18 -7.59 11.84
N ARG A 302 -2.61 -8.08 10.74
CA ARG A 302 -1.36 -8.83 10.73
C ARG A 302 -0.33 -8.05 9.93
N TRP A 303 0.76 -7.67 10.58
CA TRP A 303 1.88 -7.01 9.92
C TRP A 303 2.86 -8.08 9.43
N SER A 304 3.23 -8.04 8.15
CA SER A 304 4.07 -9.07 7.52
C SER A 304 5.54 -8.65 7.48
N ALA A 305 6.40 -9.65 7.60
CA ALA A 305 7.83 -9.54 7.32
C ALA A 305 8.14 -9.55 5.81
N TRP A 306 7.17 -9.95 4.97
CA TRP A 306 7.44 -10.34 3.60
C TRP A 306 6.68 -9.53 2.57
N GLN A 307 7.32 -9.34 1.42
CA GLN A 307 6.75 -8.67 0.27
C GLN A 307 5.34 -9.21 -0.04
N GLU A 308 4.44 -8.29 -0.35
CA GLU A 308 3.00 -8.52 -0.39
C GLU A 308 2.53 -9.71 -1.25
N TRP A 309 3.14 -9.93 -2.42
CA TRP A 309 2.79 -11.02 -3.33
C TRP A 309 3.38 -12.35 -2.86
N PHE A 310 4.59 -12.33 -2.30
CA PHE A 310 5.17 -13.51 -1.66
C PHE A 310 4.32 -13.95 -0.48
N ASP A 311 3.92 -12.99 0.37
CA ASP A 311 3.06 -13.22 1.52
C ASP A 311 1.71 -13.83 1.14
N LEU A 312 1.06 -13.31 0.09
CA LEU A 312 -0.23 -13.83 -0.39
C LEU A 312 -0.09 -15.22 -1.03
N TYR A 313 0.91 -15.43 -1.89
CA TYR A 313 0.95 -16.61 -2.76
C TYR A 313 1.75 -17.77 -2.19
N SER A 314 2.86 -17.46 -1.52
CA SER A 314 3.90 -18.43 -1.15
C SER A 314 3.95 -18.75 0.34
N VAL A 315 3.22 -18.02 1.20
CA VAL A 315 3.11 -18.30 2.65
C VAL A 315 1.78 -19.03 2.93
N PRO A 316 1.81 -20.35 3.22
CA PRO A 316 0.59 -21.14 3.46
C PRO A 316 -0.26 -20.61 4.62
N GLU A 317 0.38 -20.21 5.71
CA GLU A 317 -0.27 -19.76 6.96
C GLU A 317 -1.13 -18.51 6.70
N THR A 318 -0.69 -17.61 5.82
CA THR A 318 -1.47 -16.44 5.37
C THR A 318 -2.85 -16.86 4.85
N ASN A 319 -2.88 -17.89 4.01
CA ASN A 319 -4.10 -18.35 3.35
C ASN A 319 -4.98 -19.18 4.29
N GLU A 320 -4.37 -19.92 5.21
CA GLU A 320 -5.09 -20.69 6.22
C GLU A 320 -5.83 -19.78 7.20
N ASP A 321 -5.16 -18.72 7.68
CA ASP A 321 -5.79 -17.70 8.50
C ASP A 321 -6.93 -16.99 7.77
N LEU A 322 -6.68 -16.58 6.51
CA LEU A 322 -7.70 -15.92 5.70
C LEU A 322 -8.91 -16.85 5.44
N ALA A 323 -8.68 -18.14 5.21
CA ALA A 323 -9.75 -19.11 5.04
C ALA A 323 -10.55 -19.29 6.33
N LYS A 324 -9.89 -19.34 7.49
CA LYS A 324 -10.54 -19.42 8.81
C LYS A 324 -11.40 -18.17 9.08
N PHE A 325 -10.92 -16.98 8.72
CA PHE A 325 -11.68 -15.74 8.76
C PHE A 325 -12.93 -15.81 7.89
N PHE A 326 -12.81 -16.19 6.62
CA PHE A 326 -13.96 -16.26 5.73
C PHE A 326 -14.93 -17.40 6.07
N ASP A 327 -14.46 -18.53 6.61
CA ASP A 327 -15.34 -19.59 7.08
C ASP A 327 -16.25 -19.06 8.20
N ARG A 328 -15.70 -18.22 9.09
CA ARG A 328 -16.47 -17.60 10.17
C ARG A 328 -17.55 -16.64 9.66
N TYR A 329 -17.22 -15.80 8.70
CA TYR A 329 -18.07 -14.65 8.32
C TYR A 329 -18.87 -14.82 7.03
N LEU A 330 -18.44 -15.69 6.12
CA LEU A 330 -19.14 -15.94 4.86
C LEU A 330 -19.95 -17.24 4.89
N LYS A 331 -19.52 -18.22 5.70
CA LYS A 331 -20.24 -19.50 5.90
C LYS A 331 -20.94 -19.62 7.25
N GLY A 332 -20.63 -18.74 8.20
CA GLY A 332 -21.21 -18.81 9.55
C GLY A 332 -20.69 -19.98 10.39
N ILE A 333 -19.53 -20.56 10.03
CA ILE A 333 -18.94 -21.67 10.78
C ILE A 333 -18.40 -21.12 12.10
N GLU A 334 -18.90 -21.63 13.22
CA GLU A 334 -18.34 -21.34 14.54
C GLU A 334 -16.99 -22.04 14.68
N ASN A 335 -15.93 -21.29 14.44
CA ASN A 335 -14.55 -21.70 14.59
C ASN A 335 -13.83 -20.77 15.58
N ASP A 336 -12.56 -21.04 15.85
CA ASP A 336 -11.78 -20.26 16.81
C ASP A 336 -11.20 -18.94 16.22
N TRP A 337 -11.74 -18.39 15.13
CA TRP A 337 -11.21 -17.14 14.55
C TRP A 337 -11.32 -15.96 15.53
N GLU A 338 -12.42 -15.84 16.26
CA GLU A 338 -12.63 -14.72 17.18
C GLU A 338 -11.64 -14.74 18.37
N LYS A 339 -10.92 -15.84 18.57
CA LYS A 339 -9.82 -15.96 19.54
C LYS A 339 -8.47 -15.49 19.00
N THR A 340 -8.35 -15.25 17.68
CA THR A 340 -7.13 -14.73 17.07
C THR A 340 -6.80 -13.35 17.65
N PRO A 341 -5.54 -13.09 18.08
CA PRO A 341 -5.13 -11.77 18.56
C PRO A 341 -5.42 -10.67 17.54
N LYS A 342 -5.93 -9.53 18.02
CA LYS A 342 -6.38 -8.42 17.17
C LYS A 342 -5.23 -7.75 16.43
N VAL A 343 -4.05 -7.68 17.05
CA VAL A 343 -2.83 -7.13 16.45
C VAL A 343 -1.72 -8.17 16.57
N ARG A 344 -1.26 -8.66 15.42
CA ARG A 344 -0.04 -9.47 15.28
C ARG A 344 0.95 -8.68 14.45
N TRP A 345 2.10 -8.35 15.03
CA TRP A 345 3.06 -7.44 14.42
C TRP A 345 4.39 -8.14 14.13
N THR A 346 5.16 -7.53 13.25
CA THR A 346 6.53 -7.94 12.93
C THR A 346 7.50 -6.79 13.25
N SER A 347 8.62 -7.13 13.87
CA SER A 347 9.77 -6.23 14.03
C SER A 347 10.93 -6.67 13.12
N LEU A 348 11.45 -5.74 12.34
CA LEU A 348 12.55 -5.95 11.40
C LEU A 348 13.90 -5.84 12.12
N LYS A 349 14.81 -6.77 11.85
CA LYS A 349 16.17 -6.73 12.42
C LYS A 349 17.21 -6.10 11.50
N PHE A 350 16.95 -5.97 10.19
CA PHE A 350 17.92 -5.52 9.17
C PHE A 350 19.23 -6.34 9.12
N GLY A 351 19.92 -6.27 8.00
CA GLY A 351 21.08 -7.11 7.69
C GLY A 351 20.65 -8.55 7.41
N ASP A 352 21.61 -9.47 7.45
CA ASP A 352 21.38 -10.90 7.20
C ASP A 352 20.74 -11.60 8.41
N ARG A 353 19.61 -11.05 8.86
CA ARG A 353 18.85 -11.49 10.04
C ARG A 353 17.37 -11.60 9.71
N GLU A 354 16.77 -12.67 10.20
CA GLU A 354 15.33 -12.90 10.11
C GLU A 354 14.57 -11.90 11.01
N ALA A 355 13.41 -11.45 10.53
CA ALA A 355 12.50 -10.62 11.30
C ALA A 355 11.85 -11.41 12.44
N GLU A 356 11.39 -10.73 13.47
CA GLU A 356 10.61 -11.32 14.56
C GLU A 356 9.13 -11.05 14.31
N SER A 357 8.36 -12.10 14.03
CA SER A 357 6.92 -12.01 13.72
C SER A 357 6.07 -12.51 14.88
N ASP A 358 4.75 -12.33 14.77
CA ASP A 358 3.76 -12.70 15.79
C ASP A 358 3.97 -12.04 17.16
N ILE A 359 4.48 -10.82 17.16
CA ILE A 359 4.51 -9.96 18.36
C ILE A 359 3.08 -9.49 18.61
N LEU A 360 2.52 -9.86 19.76
CA LEU A 360 1.11 -9.62 20.06
C LEU A 360 0.93 -8.27 20.76
N PHE A 361 -0.03 -7.47 20.29
CA PHE A 361 -0.48 -6.24 20.95
C PHE A 361 -2.00 -6.24 21.13
N GLU A 362 -2.48 -5.48 22.10
CA GLU A 362 -3.92 -5.30 22.30
C GLU A 362 -4.53 -4.36 21.23
N ASP A 363 -3.77 -3.35 20.81
CA ASP A 363 -4.18 -2.35 19.81
C ASP A 363 -2.95 -1.80 19.05
N PHE A 364 -3.18 -0.98 18.02
CA PHE A 364 -2.14 -0.27 17.28
C PHE A 364 -2.43 1.25 17.21
N PRO A 365 -1.44 2.13 17.47
CA PRO A 365 -0.09 1.84 17.95
C PRO A 365 -0.10 1.04 19.27
N PRO A 366 0.95 0.24 19.57
CA PRO A 366 0.97 -0.56 20.78
C PRO A 366 0.62 0.26 22.02
N PRO A 367 -0.29 -0.23 22.89
CA PRO A 367 -0.56 0.45 24.15
C PRO A 367 0.73 0.70 24.92
N HIS A 368 0.82 1.83 25.61
CA HIS A 368 1.99 2.23 26.39
C HIS A 368 3.29 2.46 25.57
N THR A 369 3.18 2.75 24.27
CA THR A 369 4.33 3.25 23.49
C THR A 369 4.91 4.50 24.15
N ASP A 370 6.21 4.47 24.44
CA ASP A 370 6.96 5.62 24.96
C ASP A 370 7.50 6.45 23.78
N TYR A 371 6.79 7.52 23.45
CA TYR A 371 7.19 8.45 22.39
C TYR A 371 8.30 9.38 22.87
N LYS A 372 9.54 8.91 22.78
CA LYS A 372 10.72 9.67 23.21
C LYS A 372 11.13 10.73 22.20
N THR A 373 11.45 11.91 22.72
CA THR A 373 12.00 13.01 21.94
C THR A 373 13.52 12.96 21.94
N LEU A 374 14.13 12.99 20.77
CA LEU A 374 15.57 13.18 20.57
C LEU A 374 15.80 14.45 19.75
N TYR A 375 16.58 15.38 20.28
CA TYR A 375 16.90 16.65 19.65
C TYR A 375 18.07 16.51 18.69
N LEU A 376 18.01 17.23 17.58
CA LEU A 376 19.07 17.28 16.58
C LEU A 376 20.11 18.30 17.04
N ASN A 377 21.36 17.88 17.21
CA ASN A 377 22.46 18.77 17.58
C ASN A 377 23.80 18.26 17.05
N SER A 378 24.52 19.08 16.27
CA SER A 378 25.91 18.82 15.86
C SER A 378 26.16 17.42 15.27
N GLY A 379 25.21 16.90 14.47
CA GLY A 379 25.29 15.58 13.85
C GLY A 379 24.89 14.40 14.75
N ALA A 380 24.46 14.67 15.98
CA ALA A 380 23.96 13.70 16.94
C ALA A 380 22.47 13.92 17.22
N LEU A 381 21.83 12.87 17.75
CA LEU A 381 20.52 12.90 18.36
C LEU A 381 20.71 12.80 19.88
N THR A 382 20.17 13.75 20.65
CA THR A 382 20.38 13.85 22.10
C THR A 382 19.05 13.92 22.86
N GLU A 383 18.97 13.33 24.05
CA GLU A 383 17.76 13.42 24.88
C GLU A 383 17.58 14.83 25.47
N ALA A 384 18.68 15.52 25.77
CA ALA A 384 18.65 16.91 26.21
C ALA A 384 18.50 17.87 25.02
N ALA A 385 17.74 18.94 25.23
CA ALA A 385 17.59 20.02 24.24
C ALA A 385 18.91 20.79 24.05
N PRO A 386 19.16 21.38 22.87
CA PRO A 386 20.37 22.16 22.63
C PRO A 386 20.40 23.44 23.48
N GLU A 387 21.51 23.69 24.18
CA GLU A 387 21.72 24.91 24.98
C GLU A 387 22.26 26.09 24.14
N SER A 388 22.86 25.80 22.98
CA SER A 388 23.44 26.78 22.08
C SER A 388 22.84 26.66 20.68
N SER A 389 22.75 27.79 19.98
CA SER A 389 22.23 27.83 18.62
C SER A 389 23.30 27.37 17.63
N SER A 390 22.93 26.39 16.82
CA SER A 390 23.70 25.88 15.68
C SER A 390 22.76 25.65 14.50
N LYS A 391 23.34 25.42 13.32
CA LYS A 391 22.58 25.02 12.15
C LYS A 391 23.38 24.04 11.29
N VAL A 392 22.68 23.12 10.65
CA VAL A 392 23.25 22.18 9.68
C VAL A 392 22.63 22.49 8.32
N SER A 393 23.41 22.45 7.24
CA SER A 393 22.90 22.64 5.89
C SER A 393 23.11 21.42 5.01
N TYR A 394 22.35 21.36 3.92
CA TYR A 394 22.56 20.44 2.81
C TYR A 394 22.15 21.12 1.51
N ASN A 395 22.77 20.68 0.41
CA ASN A 395 22.39 21.13 -0.92
C ASN A 395 21.11 20.42 -1.33
N SER A 396 20.00 21.16 -1.39
CA SER A 396 18.69 20.60 -1.69
C SER A 396 18.55 20.11 -3.14
N GLU A 397 19.47 20.49 -4.02
CA GLU A 397 19.53 20.11 -5.44
C GLU A 397 20.38 18.86 -5.71
N ASP A 398 21.16 18.40 -4.72
CA ASP A 398 21.95 17.17 -4.81
C ASP A 398 21.33 16.05 -3.97
N GLY A 399 20.84 15.00 -4.64
CA GLY A 399 20.26 13.81 -3.98
C GLY A 399 21.22 13.03 -3.07
N LYS A 400 22.53 13.30 -3.12
CA LYS A 400 23.53 12.72 -2.22
C LYS A 400 23.82 13.61 -1.01
N SER A 401 23.42 14.87 -1.04
CA SER A 401 23.64 15.83 0.03
C SER A 401 22.51 15.73 1.06
N VAL A 402 22.85 15.24 2.25
CA VAL A 402 21.90 15.06 3.36
C VAL A 402 22.56 15.44 4.68
N ALA A 403 21.79 16.07 5.56
CA ALA A 403 22.16 16.21 6.98
C ALA A 403 21.89 14.89 7.70
N LYS A 404 22.79 14.47 8.59
CA LYS A 404 22.71 13.18 9.30
C LYS A 404 22.81 13.39 10.80
N PHE A 405 21.93 12.75 11.56
CA PHE A 405 21.90 12.78 13.01
C PHE A 405 21.76 11.36 13.56
N THR A 406 22.63 10.95 14.46
CA THR A 406 22.71 9.54 14.92
C THR A 406 22.45 9.43 16.43
N TYR A 407 21.68 8.41 16.84
CA TYR A 407 21.57 7.94 18.22
C TYR A 407 21.99 6.48 18.27
N THR A 408 22.97 6.15 19.12
CA THR A 408 23.46 4.78 19.32
C THR A 408 22.84 4.19 20.57
N PHE A 409 22.26 3.00 20.45
CA PHE A 409 21.60 2.33 21.57
C PHE A 409 22.65 1.68 22.48
N ASP A 410 22.57 1.95 23.78
CA ASP A 410 23.42 1.33 24.81
C ASP A 410 22.96 -0.09 25.20
N LYS A 411 21.69 -0.40 24.94
CA LYS A 411 21.03 -1.68 25.21
C LYS A 411 20.10 -2.08 24.05
N PRO A 412 19.74 -3.36 23.93
CA PRO A 412 18.72 -3.79 22.97
C PRO A 412 17.43 -2.96 23.13
N SER A 413 16.90 -2.48 22.02
CA SER A 413 15.77 -1.56 21.98
C SER A 413 14.84 -1.90 20.81
N ARG A 414 13.54 -1.73 21.00
CA ARG A 414 12.51 -1.99 19.98
C ARG A 414 11.69 -0.73 19.73
N LEU A 415 11.51 -0.41 18.46
CA LEU A 415 10.78 0.76 18.00
C LEU A 415 9.61 0.31 17.13
N ILE A 416 8.38 0.39 17.65
CA ILE A 416 7.15 0.01 16.93
C ILE A 416 6.11 1.11 17.10
N GLY A 417 5.70 1.76 16.01
CA GLY A 417 4.65 2.79 16.04
C GLY A 417 4.82 3.87 14.99
N LEU A 418 4.41 5.09 15.31
CA LEU A 418 4.34 6.24 14.40
C LEU A 418 5.39 7.31 14.74
N PRO A 419 6.50 7.43 14.01
CA PRO A 419 7.49 8.47 14.27
C PRO A 419 7.05 9.85 13.73
N LYS A 420 7.57 10.92 14.34
CA LYS A 420 7.34 12.31 13.88
C LYS A 420 8.63 13.12 13.94
N ALA A 421 8.89 13.94 12.92
CA ALA A 421 9.91 14.99 12.99
C ALA A 421 9.28 16.36 13.22
N ILE A 422 9.90 17.20 14.03
CA ILE A 422 9.59 18.62 14.16
C ILE A 422 10.86 19.38 13.83
N LEU A 423 10.88 20.08 12.69
CA LEU A 423 12.07 20.72 12.14
C LEU A 423 11.88 22.22 12.00
N TYR A 424 12.83 23.00 12.49
CA TYR A 424 12.91 24.44 12.24
C TYR A 424 13.84 24.65 11.05
N MET A 425 13.29 25.12 9.93
CA MET A 425 14.02 25.16 8.65
C MET A 425 13.91 26.50 7.94
N SER A 426 14.90 26.83 7.12
CA SER A 426 14.91 28.01 6.25
C SER A 426 15.63 27.74 4.94
N CYS A 427 15.21 28.42 3.87
CA CYS A 427 15.88 28.43 2.56
C CYS A 427 16.12 29.89 2.11
N PRO A 428 17.37 30.36 1.99
CA PRO A 428 17.66 31.75 1.55
C PRO A 428 17.43 32.00 0.05
N SER A 429 17.42 30.95 -0.77
CA SER A 429 17.43 31.02 -2.23
C SER A 429 16.06 30.80 -2.87
N HIS A 430 15.05 30.38 -2.10
CA HIS A 430 13.74 30.01 -2.61
C HIS A 430 12.64 30.24 -1.58
N ASP A 431 11.39 30.25 -2.03
CA ASP A 431 10.21 30.51 -1.23
C ASP A 431 9.43 29.24 -0.83
N ASP A 432 10.04 28.08 -1.05
CA ASP A 432 9.51 26.77 -0.69
C ASP A 432 10.62 25.75 -0.45
N MET A 433 10.28 24.64 0.21
CA MET A 433 11.20 23.53 0.51
C MET A 433 10.43 22.21 0.45
N ASN A 434 10.81 21.30 -0.43
CA ASN A 434 10.46 19.89 -0.31
C ASN A 434 11.48 19.21 0.61
N VAL A 435 11.00 18.69 1.74
CA VAL A 435 11.83 18.11 2.79
C VAL A 435 11.50 16.64 2.93
N PHE A 436 12.53 15.80 2.94
CA PHE A 436 12.43 14.36 3.17
C PHE A 436 13.18 14.01 4.44
N VAL A 437 12.53 13.26 5.34
CA VAL A 437 13.11 12.73 6.59
C VAL A 437 13.15 11.23 6.50
N ILE A 438 14.32 10.64 6.69
CA ILE A 438 14.58 9.23 6.42
C ILE A 438 15.18 8.61 7.67
N ILE A 439 14.53 7.58 8.20
CA ILE A 439 15.04 6.80 9.32
C ILE A 439 15.84 5.63 8.75
N ARG A 440 17.14 5.57 9.07
CA ARG A 440 18.05 4.49 8.71
C ARG A 440 18.47 3.72 9.96
N LYS A 441 18.73 2.43 9.78
CA LYS A 441 19.42 1.61 10.77
C LYS A 441 20.88 1.44 10.35
N LEU A 442 21.79 1.61 11.31
CA LEU A 442 23.23 1.37 11.14
C LEU A 442 23.67 0.17 11.98
N ASP A 443 24.66 -0.57 11.50
CA ASP A 443 25.36 -1.59 12.28
C ASP A 443 26.27 -0.95 13.35
N LYS A 444 27.04 -1.77 14.09
CA LYS A 444 27.90 -1.32 15.19
C LYS A 444 29.12 -0.55 14.70
N GLU A 445 29.49 -0.74 13.44
CA GLU A 445 30.58 -0.06 12.75
C GLU A 445 30.11 1.24 12.08
N GLY A 446 28.81 1.53 12.12
CA GLY A 446 28.20 2.73 11.56
C GLY A 446 27.81 2.62 10.09
N ASN A 447 27.80 1.43 9.50
CA ASN A 447 27.40 1.22 8.11
C ASN A 447 25.87 1.12 7.99
N PRO A 448 25.25 1.76 6.98
CA PRO A 448 23.82 1.60 6.71
C PRO A 448 23.44 0.15 6.41
N MET A 449 22.39 -0.32 7.06
CA MET A 449 21.83 -1.65 6.84
C MET A 449 20.59 -1.56 5.94
N MET A 450 20.29 -2.67 5.26
CA MET A 450 19.03 -2.87 4.53
C MET A 450 18.33 -4.11 5.08
N HIS A 451 17.04 -4.24 4.83
CA HIS A 451 16.28 -5.45 5.13
C HIS A 451 15.83 -6.13 3.84
N LEU A 452 16.01 -7.45 3.76
CA LEU A 452 15.52 -8.28 2.67
C LEU A 452 14.03 -8.58 2.89
N CYS A 453 13.17 -8.21 1.95
CA CYS A 453 11.72 -8.36 2.06
C CYS A 453 11.24 -9.80 1.80
N PHE A 454 12.14 -10.78 1.90
CA PHE A 454 11.90 -12.20 1.67
C PHE A 454 12.73 -13.02 2.67
N PRO A 455 12.30 -14.24 3.03
CA PRO A 455 13.16 -15.14 3.79
C PRO A 455 14.36 -15.58 2.93
N PHE A 456 15.53 -15.73 3.55
CA PHE A 456 16.76 -16.19 2.85
C PHE A 456 16.64 -17.61 2.27
N SER A 457 15.66 -18.39 2.74
CA SER A 457 15.33 -19.71 2.21
C SER A 457 14.65 -19.64 0.84
N ALA A 458 13.99 -18.53 0.51
CA ALA A 458 13.32 -18.31 -0.77
C ALA A 458 14.13 -17.42 -1.73
N ALA A 459 14.96 -16.52 -1.18
CA ALA A 459 15.81 -15.65 -1.99
C ALA A 459 16.94 -16.42 -2.71
N PRO A 460 17.38 -15.95 -3.89
CA PRO A 460 18.49 -16.57 -4.63
C PRO A 460 19.88 -16.18 -4.09
N VAL A 461 19.94 -15.48 -2.95
CA VAL A 461 21.16 -14.98 -2.30
C VAL A 461 21.22 -15.49 -0.85
N LYS A 462 22.41 -15.45 -0.25
CA LYS A 462 22.64 -15.81 1.16
C LYS A 462 23.03 -14.63 2.04
N SER A 463 23.46 -13.53 1.43
CA SER A 463 23.63 -12.24 2.06
C SER A 463 22.99 -11.14 1.21
N ILE A 464 22.50 -10.08 1.86
CA ILE A 464 22.08 -8.83 1.21
C ILE A 464 23.25 -8.21 0.44
N GLN A 465 24.49 -8.39 0.90
CA GLN A 465 25.68 -7.86 0.23
C GLN A 465 25.94 -8.53 -1.13
N ASP A 466 25.42 -9.75 -1.33
CA ASP A 466 25.56 -10.48 -2.60
C ASP A 466 24.62 -9.96 -3.69
N ILE A 467 23.65 -9.11 -3.35
CA ILE A 467 22.64 -8.62 -4.29
C ILE A 467 23.29 -7.61 -5.25
N PRO A 468 23.36 -7.90 -6.56
CA PRO A 468 23.90 -6.96 -7.54
C PRO A 468 23.14 -5.64 -7.48
N GLN A 469 23.84 -4.50 -7.58
CA GLN A 469 23.21 -3.17 -7.49
C GLN A 469 22.02 -2.98 -8.45
N LYS A 470 22.07 -3.58 -9.64
CA LYS A 470 21.00 -3.54 -10.64
C LYS A 470 19.73 -4.31 -10.24
N GLU A 471 19.83 -5.20 -9.26
CA GLU A 471 18.73 -6.03 -8.74
C GLU A 471 18.22 -5.49 -7.40
N GLN A 472 18.84 -4.44 -6.84
CA GLN A 472 18.36 -3.78 -5.63
C GLN A 472 17.18 -2.87 -5.97
N GLY A 473 16.01 -3.20 -5.44
CA GLY A 473 14.74 -2.50 -5.70
C GLY A 473 13.83 -2.47 -4.48
N SER A 474 12.76 -1.70 -4.57
CA SER A 474 11.77 -1.57 -3.50
C SER A 474 10.90 -2.81 -3.32
N THR A 475 10.89 -3.72 -4.29
CA THR A 475 10.18 -5.00 -4.15
C THR A 475 11.04 -6.08 -3.47
N ASN A 476 12.33 -5.88 -3.24
CA ASN A 476 13.16 -6.86 -2.54
C ASN A 476 13.91 -6.30 -1.33
N LEU A 477 14.10 -4.98 -1.24
CA LEU A 477 14.85 -4.35 -0.17
C LEU A 477 14.10 -3.19 0.46
N HIS A 478 14.21 -3.11 1.78
CA HIS A 478 13.74 -1.98 2.58
C HIS A 478 14.92 -1.22 3.17
N LEU A 479 14.90 0.10 3.01
CA LEU A 479 15.96 0.98 3.48
C LEU A 479 15.62 1.66 4.82
N GLY A 480 14.37 1.58 5.28
CA GLY A 480 13.85 2.30 6.46
C GLY A 480 12.75 3.31 6.12
N SER A 481 11.99 3.70 7.15
CA SER A 481 10.80 4.56 7.02
C SER A 481 11.14 5.98 6.59
N VAL A 482 10.22 6.58 5.83
CA VAL A 482 10.36 7.93 5.27
C VAL A 482 9.18 8.79 5.73
N GLY A 483 9.41 10.08 5.93
CA GLY A 483 8.42 11.15 6.01
C GLY A 483 8.76 12.24 5.00
N GLN A 484 7.77 12.98 4.50
CA GLN A 484 8.02 14.05 3.55
C GLN A 484 6.97 15.16 3.65
N LEU A 485 7.38 16.39 3.35
CA LEU A 485 6.50 17.56 3.35
C LEU A 485 7.06 18.66 2.44
N ARG A 486 6.20 19.26 1.61
CA ARG A 486 6.42 20.56 0.97
C ARG A 486 6.06 21.64 1.97
N ALA A 487 7.01 22.50 2.29
CA ALA A 487 6.91 23.45 3.40
C ALA A 487 5.76 24.46 3.24
N SER A 488 5.41 24.85 2.01
CA SER A 488 4.21 25.66 1.76
C SER A 488 2.90 24.97 2.13
N HIS A 489 2.87 23.64 2.21
CA HIS A 489 1.71 22.84 2.60
C HIS A 489 1.67 22.49 4.10
N ARG A 490 2.47 23.17 4.94
CA ARG A 490 2.64 22.86 6.37
C ARG A 490 1.41 23.06 7.27
N LYS A 491 0.29 23.57 6.75
CA LYS A 491 -0.98 23.70 7.51
C LYS A 491 -1.35 22.34 8.10
N ILE A 492 -1.85 22.34 9.33
CA ILE A 492 -2.32 21.14 10.04
C ILE A 492 -3.79 21.34 10.41
N ASP A 493 -4.62 20.33 10.14
CA ASP A 493 -5.96 20.23 10.73
C ASP A 493 -5.93 19.17 11.83
N PRO A 494 -5.82 19.58 13.11
CA PRO A 494 -5.70 18.64 14.22
C PRO A 494 -6.96 17.77 14.42
N SER A 495 -8.13 18.20 13.93
CA SER A 495 -9.37 17.43 14.04
C SER A 495 -9.40 16.18 13.15
N ARG A 496 -8.55 16.15 12.12
CA ARG A 496 -8.42 15.06 11.15
C ARG A 496 -7.15 14.24 11.35
N SER A 497 -6.25 14.63 12.26
CA SER A 497 -5.06 13.85 12.61
C SER A 497 -5.45 12.49 13.19
N MET A 498 -4.96 11.40 12.59
CA MET A 498 -5.23 10.05 13.09
C MET A 498 -4.48 9.73 14.40
N HIS A 499 -3.41 10.48 14.69
CA HIS A 499 -2.59 10.32 15.88
C HIS A 499 -1.78 11.61 16.14
N PRO A 500 -1.43 11.97 17.40
CA PRO A 500 -0.58 13.15 17.68
C PRO A 500 0.79 13.15 16.98
N GLN A 501 1.29 11.97 16.60
CA GLN A 501 2.55 11.79 15.88
C GLN A 501 2.40 11.71 14.36
N PHE A 502 1.17 11.75 13.84
CA PHE A 502 0.92 11.72 12.41
C PHE A 502 -0.08 12.83 12.05
N PRO A 503 0.40 14.09 11.93
CA PRO A 503 -0.47 15.23 11.69
C PRO A 503 -1.16 15.14 10.33
N PHE A 504 -2.41 15.58 10.27
CA PHE A 504 -3.13 15.68 9.01
C PHE A 504 -2.86 17.03 8.34
N HIS A 505 -2.22 16.99 7.18
CA HIS A 505 -2.05 18.13 6.31
C HIS A 505 -3.18 18.16 5.26
N PRO A 506 -4.07 19.17 5.27
CA PRO A 506 -5.19 19.22 4.34
C PRO A 506 -4.73 19.50 2.91
N HIS A 507 -3.59 20.17 2.70
CA HIS A 507 -3.09 20.53 1.37
C HIS A 507 -4.12 21.31 0.52
N ASP A 508 -5.00 22.06 1.17
CA ASP A 508 -6.06 22.87 0.57
C ASP A 508 -5.61 24.31 0.26
N GLU A 509 -4.38 24.67 0.68
CA GLU A 509 -3.75 25.96 0.44
C GLU A 509 -2.21 25.81 0.37
N GLU A 510 -1.58 26.79 -0.28
CA GLU A 510 -0.11 26.96 -0.29
C GLU A 510 0.27 28.26 0.42
N ASN A 511 1.04 28.15 1.49
CA ASN A 511 1.59 29.27 2.25
C ASN A 511 3.07 29.45 1.91
N LYS A 512 3.39 30.14 0.81
CA LYS A 512 4.79 30.43 0.42
C LYS A 512 5.56 31.15 1.53
N ILE A 513 6.87 30.94 1.54
CA ILE A 513 7.76 31.30 2.65
C ILE A 513 8.71 32.39 2.15
N PRO A 514 8.76 33.59 2.74
CA PRO A 514 9.75 34.58 2.33
C PRO A 514 11.17 34.01 2.49
N PRO A 515 12.07 34.12 1.47
CA PRO A 515 13.39 33.53 1.53
C PRO A 515 14.16 33.91 2.79
N GLY A 516 14.77 32.91 3.43
CA GLY A 516 15.53 33.04 4.69
C GLY A 516 14.69 32.99 5.96
N THR A 517 13.36 32.98 5.87
CA THR A 517 12.48 32.85 7.04
C THR A 517 12.61 31.46 7.67
N ILE A 518 12.74 31.41 9.00
CA ILE A 518 12.71 30.16 9.77
C ILE A 518 11.26 29.78 10.03
N ILE A 519 10.88 28.56 9.66
CA ILE A 519 9.55 28.01 9.87
C ILE A 519 9.62 26.67 10.60
N GLU A 520 8.56 26.33 11.34
CA GLU A 520 8.37 25.01 11.93
C GLU A 520 7.65 24.08 10.95
N LEU A 521 8.15 22.86 10.81
CA LEU A 521 7.58 21.77 10.02
C LEU A 521 7.35 20.57 10.93
N GLU A 522 6.10 20.17 11.10
CA GLU A 522 5.77 18.85 11.68
C GLU A 522 5.58 17.85 10.55
N ILE A 523 6.41 16.81 10.50
CA ILE A 523 6.43 15.82 9.41
C ILE A 523 6.15 14.45 10.01
N GLY A 524 4.97 13.90 9.68
CA GLY A 524 4.64 12.51 9.96
C GLY A 524 5.54 11.57 9.15
N ILE A 525 6.19 10.63 9.83
CA ILE A 525 7.00 9.58 9.20
C ILE A 525 6.15 8.32 9.18
N TRP A 526 6.21 7.57 8.08
CA TRP A 526 5.47 6.32 7.99
C TRP A 526 5.89 5.37 9.10
N ALA A 527 4.97 4.48 9.48
CA ALA A 527 5.17 3.57 10.59
C ALA A 527 6.46 2.75 10.44
N MET A 528 6.94 2.26 11.58
CA MET A 528 8.11 1.40 11.65
C MET A 528 7.91 0.33 12.69
N GLY A 529 8.48 -0.85 12.46
CA GLY A 529 8.76 -1.88 13.45
C GLY A 529 10.20 -2.35 13.29
N VAL A 530 11.11 -1.89 14.15
CA VAL A 530 12.55 -2.19 14.03
C VAL A 530 13.17 -2.48 15.39
N ASP A 531 13.94 -3.57 15.45
CA ASP A 531 14.79 -3.91 16.59
C ASP A 531 16.19 -3.34 16.40
N TYR A 532 16.83 -2.96 17.49
CA TYR A 532 18.21 -2.51 17.55
C TYR A 532 18.94 -3.27 18.65
N GLU A 533 20.10 -3.81 18.32
CA GLU A 533 21.04 -4.39 19.29
C GLU A 533 21.85 -3.28 19.98
N ALA A 534 22.42 -3.58 21.15
CA ALA A 534 23.39 -2.68 21.78
C ALA A 534 24.57 -2.39 20.83
N GLY A 535 24.88 -1.10 20.67
CA GLY A 535 25.89 -0.58 19.75
C GLY A 535 25.39 -0.26 18.33
N GLU A 536 24.21 -0.76 17.93
CA GLU A 536 23.58 -0.33 16.68
C GLU A 536 23.00 1.07 16.83
N SER A 537 22.70 1.72 15.71
CA SER A 537 22.23 3.11 15.73
C SER A 537 21.02 3.35 14.85
N VAL A 538 20.15 4.26 15.29
CA VAL A 538 19.20 4.94 14.41
C VAL A 538 19.85 6.20 13.87
N GLN A 539 19.76 6.41 12.56
CA GLN A 539 20.22 7.63 11.89
C GLN A 539 19.05 8.30 11.19
N VAL A 540 18.79 9.55 11.56
CA VAL A 540 17.86 10.43 10.85
C VAL A 540 18.63 11.18 9.78
N GLN A 541 18.25 10.99 8.52
CA GLN A 541 18.75 11.77 7.40
C GLN A 541 17.70 12.77 6.94
N ILE A 542 18.11 14.01 6.67
CA ILE A 542 17.24 15.07 6.15
C ILE A 542 17.84 15.58 4.86
N GLY A 543 17.04 15.61 3.79
CA GLY A 543 17.49 15.99 2.45
C GLY A 543 16.39 16.56 1.56
N GLY A 544 16.81 17.00 0.37
CA GLY A 544 15.93 17.59 -0.64
C GLY A 544 15.33 16.60 -1.64
N HIS A 545 15.63 15.30 -1.52
CA HIS A 545 15.21 14.27 -2.47
C HIS A 545 14.69 13.02 -1.75
N PHE A 546 13.71 12.35 -2.36
CA PHE A 546 13.25 11.05 -1.88
C PHE A 546 14.35 9.99 -2.06
N PRO A 547 14.58 9.11 -1.08
CA PRO A 547 15.58 8.05 -1.21
C PRO A 547 15.04 6.88 -2.05
N THR A 548 15.14 6.96 -3.37
CA THR A 548 14.70 5.89 -4.27
C THR A 548 15.83 4.97 -4.70
N PHE A 549 15.50 3.70 -4.97
CA PHE A 549 16.27 2.87 -5.89
C PHE A 549 16.22 3.43 -7.32
N ALA A 550 17.10 2.95 -8.21
CA ALA A 550 17.17 3.44 -9.58
C ALA A 550 15.87 3.23 -10.38
N GLU A 551 15.09 2.19 -10.06
CA GLU A 551 13.86 1.81 -10.77
C GLU A 551 12.78 2.91 -10.79
N TYR A 552 12.62 3.68 -9.71
CA TYR A 552 11.60 4.75 -9.64
C TYR A 552 11.83 5.86 -10.67
N LYS A 553 13.06 6.00 -11.19
CA LYS A 553 13.38 6.99 -12.21
C LYS A 553 13.06 6.52 -13.64
N ALA A 554 12.82 5.22 -13.85
CA ALA A 554 12.67 4.66 -15.20
C ALA A 554 11.31 5.02 -15.86
N PHE A 555 10.27 5.24 -15.05
CA PHE A 555 8.90 5.47 -15.54
C PHE A 555 8.27 6.79 -15.08
N SER A 556 8.95 7.56 -14.23
CA SER A 556 8.44 8.86 -13.75
C SER A 556 9.03 10.00 -14.56
N THR A 557 8.17 10.90 -15.04
CA THR A 557 8.62 12.18 -15.61
C THR A 557 9.27 13.05 -14.53
N GLU A 558 10.24 13.88 -14.93
CA GLU A 558 10.80 14.87 -14.00
C GLU A 558 9.72 15.85 -13.52
N ARG A 559 9.88 16.31 -12.27
CA ARG A 559 8.99 17.33 -11.71
C ARG A 559 9.14 18.66 -12.46
N PRO A 560 8.04 19.43 -12.61
CA PRO A 560 8.12 20.77 -13.15
C PRO A 560 9.16 21.62 -12.42
N GLU A 561 9.92 22.43 -13.17
CA GLU A 561 11.05 23.21 -12.61
C GLU A 561 10.65 24.09 -11.42
N HIS A 562 9.45 24.67 -11.47
CA HIS A 562 8.93 25.55 -10.41
C HIS A 562 8.60 24.82 -9.10
N GLU A 563 8.51 23.49 -9.09
CA GLU A 563 8.30 22.71 -7.87
C GLU A 563 9.57 22.09 -7.29
N ARG A 564 10.70 22.22 -7.98
CA ARG A 564 11.99 21.66 -7.54
C ARG A 564 12.61 22.55 -6.47
N ASN A 565 13.34 21.92 -5.55
CA ASN A 565 14.14 22.66 -4.58
C ASN A 565 15.22 23.49 -5.26
N LYS A 566 15.67 24.56 -4.61
CA LYS A 566 16.73 25.45 -5.10
C LYS A 566 17.63 25.91 -3.95
N GLY A 567 18.94 25.68 -4.10
CA GLY A 567 20.01 26.09 -3.19
C GLY A 567 20.07 25.33 -1.87
N GLU A 568 20.60 25.99 -0.85
CA GLU A 568 20.85 25.38 0.47
C GLU A 568 19.62 25.44 1.37
N HIS A 569 19.26 24.30 1.96
CA HIS A 569 18.32 24.25 3.07
C HIS A 569 19.10 24.21 4.39
N PHE A 570 18.61 24.92 5.40
CA PHE A 570 19.19 24.95 6.74
C PHE A 570 18.23 24.35 7.76
N ILE A 571 18.74 23.50 8.63
CA ILE A 571 18.06 22.97 9.82
C ILE A 571 18.65 23.70 11.02
N HIS A 572 17.79 24.39 11.78
CA HIS A 572 18.18 25.14 12.97
C HIS A 572 18.07 24.26 14.20
N CYS A 573 19.13 24.26 15.00
CA CYS A 573 19.30 23.42 16.18
C CYS A 573 19.71 24.33 17.35
N GLY A 574 18.76 24.81 18.12
CA GLY A 574 19.02 25.72 19.24
C GLY A 574 17.90 25.74 20.27
N PRO A 575 18.06 26.47 21.38
CA PRO A 575 17.04 26.55 22.42
C PRO A 575 15.72 27.18 21.93
N GLU A 576 15.79 28.15 21.02
CA GLU A 576 14.61 28.79 20.40
C GLU A 576 14.05 27.97 19.21
N HIS A 577 14.87 27.10 18.64
CA HIS A 577 14.56 26.29 17.46
C HIS A 577 14.95 24.83 17.70
N PRO A 578 14.25 24.13 18.60
CA PRO A 578 14.63 22.80 19.04
C PRO A 578 14.14 21.74 18.04
N SER A 579 14.81 21.65 16.89
CA SER A 579 14.56 20.59 15.89
C SER A 579 14.78 19.22 16.54
N ARG A 580 13.83 18.30 16.31
CA ARG A 580 13.75 17.02 17.03
C ARG A 580 13.06 15.93 16.23
N ILE A 581 13.37 14.69 16.57
CA ILE A 581 12.65 13.48 16.14
C ILE A 581 11.96 12.87 17.36
N ILE A 582 10.75 12.36 17.17
CA ILE A 582 9.97 11.65 18.19
C ILE A 582 9.84 10.20 17.71
N LEU A 583 10.32 9.27 18.53
CA LEU A 583 10.47 7.85 18.17
C LEU A 583 9.62 6.95 19.09
N PRO A 584 8.99 5.88 18.56
CA PRO A 584 8.02 5.05 19.31
C PRO A 584 8.67 3.86 20.04
N PHE A 585 9.20 4.05 21.25
CA PHE A 585 9.85 2.98 22.00
C PHE A 585 8.83 2.03 22.64
N ILE A 586 9.12 0.73 22.57
CA ILE A 586 8.39 -0.34 23.27
C ILE A 586 9.34 -1.02 24.26
N TYR A 587 8.85 -1.32 25.47
CA TYR A 587 9.62 -1.92 26.57
C TYR A 587 9.10 -3.29 27.01
#